data_AF-A0AAV6ADH6-F1
#
_entry.id   AF-A0AAV6ADH6-F1
#
_cell.length_a   1.000
_cell.length_b   1.000
_cell.length_c   1.000
_cell.angle_alpha   90.00
_cell.angle_beta   90.00
_cell.angle_gamma   90.00
#
_symmetry.space_group_name_H-M   'P 1'
#
loop_
_entity.id
_entity.type
_entity.pdbx_description
1 polymer ?
#
loop_
_entity_poly.entity_id
_entity_poly.type
_entity_poly.pdbx_seq_one_letter_code
_entity_poly.pdbx_strand_id
1 'polypeptide(L)'
;MAVLLVGAVPAARLEEPETESELARRDAESMVGDELPGGTVAMPEQDSVDEFASALGVERSPDAPLRGSAEILDKRDQRRGGRKPPLTL
;
A
#
# COMPACT_ATOMS: atom_id res chain seq x y z
N MET A 1 60.66 13.89 -31.59
CA MET A 1 59.23 14.25 -31.67
C MET A 1 58.42 13.04 -31.24
N ALA A 2 57.62 13.15 -30.18
CA ALA A 2 56.73 12.08 -29.73
C ALA A 2 55.30 12.41 -30.17
N VAL A 3 54.68 11.52 -30.94
CA VAL A 3 53.28 11.64 -31.37
C VAL A 3 52.43 10.92 -30.33
N LEU A 4 51.59 11.68 -29.61
CA LEU A 4 50.57 11.15 -28.71
C LEU A 4 49.31 10.85 -29.52
N LEU A 5 49.05 9.56 -29.75
CA LEU A 5 47.77 9.08 -30.29
C LEU A 5 46.72 9.11 -29.17
N VAL A 6 45.86 10.12 -29.20
CA VAL A 6 44.66 10.19 -28.35
C VAL A 6 43.61 9.27 -28.96
N GLY A 7 43.43 8.08 -28.36
CA GLY A 7 42.32 7.19 -28.68
C GLY A 7 41.00 7.80 -28.22
N ALA A 8 40.06 8.00 -29.14
CA ALA A 8 38.72 8.45 -28.82
C ALA A 8 37.94 7.32 -28.11
N VAL A 9 37.56 7.55 -26.86
CA VAL A 9 36.57 6.73 -26.16
C VAL A 9 35.21 7.06 -26.79
N PRO A 10 34.46 6.09 -27.33
CA PRO A 10 33.11 6.37 -27.80
C PRO A 10 32.27 6.76 -26.58
N ALA A 11 31.66 7.94 -26.64
CA ALA A 11 30.67 8.34 -25.66
C ALA A 11 29.52 7.34 -25.74
N ALA A 12 29.51 6.36 -24.83
CA ALA A 12 28.32 5.57 -24.58
C ALA A 12 27.21 6.59 -24.28
N ARG A 13 26.21 6.63 -25.16
CA ARG A 13 24.98 7.38 -24.92
C ARG A 13 24.39 6.79 -23.65
N LEU A 14 24.54 7.50 -22.54
CA LEU A 14 23.84 7.16 -21.32
C LEU A 14 22.37 7.41 -21.65
N GLU A 15 21.57 6.35 -21.70
CA GLU A 15 20.11 6.48 -21.62
C GLU A 15 19.85 7.36 -20.40
N GLU A 16 19.18 8.49 -20.60
CA GLU A 16 18.84 9.41 -19.51
C GLU A 16 18.18 8.58 -18.40
N PRO A 17 18.63 8.68 -17.15
CA PRO A 17 18.08 7.86 -16.08
C PRO A 17 16.58 8.17 -16.01
N GLU A 18 15.75 7.12 -16.11
CA GLU A 18 14.31 7.25 -15.92
C GLU A 18 14.08 8.05 -14.64
N THR A 19 13.19 9.03 -14.73
CA THR A 19 12.88 9.85 -13.57
C THR A 19 12.30 8.97 -12.46
N GLU A 20 12.51 9.33 -11.20
CA GLU A 20 11.94 8.60 -10.06
C GLU A 20 10.42 8.42 -10.19
N SER A 21 9.75 9.41 -10.79
CA SER A 21 8.32 9.35 -11.12
C SER A 21 7.94 8.32 -12.18
N GLU A 22 8.76 8.14 -13.22
CA GLU A 22 8.53 7.15 -14.26
C GLU A 22 8.77 5.74 -13.73
N LEU A 23 9.80 5.57 -12.90
CA LEU A 23 10.08 4.32 -12.21
C LEU A 23 8.93 3.94 -11.27
N ALA A 24 8.49 4.87 -10.41
CA ALA A 24 7.37 4.65 -9.50
C ALA A 24 6.07 4.31 -10.25
N ARG A 25 5.84 4.95 -11.40
CA ARG A 25 4.70 4.64 -12.25
C ARG A 25 4.78 3.23 -12.84
N ARG A 26 5.93 2.83 -13.38
CA ARG A 26 6.15 1.49 -13.94
C ARG A 26 5.97 0.42 -12.88
N ASP A 27 6.52 0.63 -11.69
CA ASP A 27 6.41 -0.30 -10.57
C ASP A 27 4.95 -0.44 -10.13
N ALA A 28 4.20 0.67 -10.03
CA ALA A 28 2.77 0.64 -9.74
C ALA A 28 1.96 -0.09 -10.82
N GLU A 29 2.23 0.14 -12.11
CA GLU A 29 1.60 -0.57 -13.23
C GLU A 29 1.91 -2.08 -13.20
N SER A 30 3.11 -2.47 -12.75
CA SER A 30 3.52 -3.87 -12.64
C SER A 30 2.81 -4.66 -11.53
N MET A 31 2.34 -3.96 -10.49
CA MET A 31 1.62 -4.55 -9.34
C MET A 31 0.10 -4.56 -9.53
N VAL A 32 -0.42 -3.95 -10.60
CA VAL A 32 -1.87 -3.93 -10.86
C VAL A 32 -2.37 -5.36 -11.04
N GLY A 33 -3.37 -5.74 -10.22
CA GLY A 33 -4.00 -7.05 -10.31
C GLY A 33 -3.36 -8.11 -9.40
N ASP A 34 -2.22 -7.83 -8.77
CA ASP A 34 -1.66 -8.72 -7.75
C ASP A 34 -2.62 -8.93 -6.56
N GLU A 35 -3.46 -7.92 -6.28
CA GLU A 35 -4.48 -7.94 -5.23
C GLU A 35 -5.80 -8.61 -5.66
N LEU A 36 -5.94 -9.05 -6.91
CA LEU A 36 -7.16 -9.74 -7.36
C LEU A 36 -7.17 -11.20 -6.85
N PRO A 37 -8.35 -11.85 -6.78
CA PRO A 37 -8.44 -13.28 -6.48
C PRO A 37 -7.58 -14.11 -7.45
N GLY A 38 -6.59 -14.83 -6.93
CA GLY A 38 -5.61 -15.59 -7.73
C GLY A 38 -4.38 -14.80 -8.21
N GLY A 39 -4.23 -13.54 -7.79
CA GLY A 39 -3.02 -12.74 -7.96
C GLY A 39 -1.88 -13.20 -7.05
N THR A 40 -0.74 -12.50 -7.11
CA THR A 40 0.47 -12.93 -6.39
C THR A 40 0.53 -12.44 -4.95
N VAL A 41 -0.25 -11.41 -4.59
CA VAL A 41 -0.38 -10.95 -3.21
C VAL A 41 -1.30 -11.89 -2.47
N ALA A 42 -0.82 -12.41 -1.34
CA ALA A 42 -1.64 -13.21 -0.44
C ALA A 42 -2.88 -12.40 -0.03
N MET A 43 -4.05 -12.86 -0.45
CA MET A 43 -5.29 -12.33 0.07
C MET A 43 -5.40 -12.67 1.56
N PRO A 44 -5.80 -11.71 2.41
CA PRO A 44 -6.13 -12.03 3.79
C PRO A 44 -7.18 -13.15 3.79
N GLU A 45 -7.05 -14.11 4.70
CA GLU A 45 -8.05 -15.17 4.88
C GLU A 45 -9.41 -14.52 5.17
N GLN A 46 -10.32 -14.57 4.20
CA GLN A 46 -11.63 -13.92 4.30
C GLN A 46 -12.68 -14.84 4.94
N ASP A 47 -12.39 -16.14 5.04
CA ASP A 47 -13.35 -17.13 5.53
C ASP A 47 -13.31 -17.29 7.07
N SER A 48 -12.26 -16.82 7.73
CA SER A 48 -12.07 -16.96 9.20
C SER A 48 -12.56 -15.77 10.03
N VAL A 49 -13.20 -14.75 9.43
CA VAL A 49 -13.61 -13.54 10.16
C VAL A 49 -14.56 -13.87 11.33
N ASP A 50 -15.52 -14.77 11.12
CA ASP A 50 -16.47 -15.19 12.14
C ASP A 50 -15.81 -16.03 13.24
N GLU A 51 -14.83 -16.87 12.86
CA GLU A 51 -14.02 -17.64 13.80
C GLU A 51 -13.24 -16.71 14.75
N PHE A 52 -12.57 -15.69 14.21
CA PHE A 52 -11.87 -14.70 15.02
C PHE A 52 -12.82 -13.88 15.89
N ALA A 53 -13.98 -13.51 15.36
CA ALA A 53 -14.98 -12.77 16.10
C ALA A 53 -15.51 -13.57 17.30
N SER A 54 -15.76 -14.86 17.10
CA SER A 54 -16.17 -15.79 18.16
C SER A 54 -15.07 -15.97 19.21
N ALA A 55 -13.82 -16.23 18.79
CA ALA A 55 -12.68 -16.43 19.68
C ALA A 55 -12.38 -15.19 20.55
N LEU A 56 -12.55 -13.99 20.00
CA LEU A 56 -12.34 -12.73 20.72
C LEU A 56 -13.59 -12.26 21.50
N GLY A 57 -14.73 -12.96 21.38
CA GLY A 57 -16.00 -12.58 22.00
C GLY A 57 -16.57 -11.26 21.45
N VAL A 58 -16.26 -10.91 20.21
CA VAL A 58 -16.72 -9.68 19.52
C VAL A 58 -17.72 -9.96 18.40
N GLU A 59 -18.26 -11.18 18.36
CA GLU A 59 -19.30 -11.61 17.43
C GLU A 59 -20.53 -10.68 17.47
N ARG A 60 -21.12 -10.48 16.29
CA ARG A 60 -22.32 -9.64 16.13
C ARG A 60 -23.42 -10.44 15.47
N SER A 61 -24.66 -10.17 15.90
CA SER A 61 -25.84 -10.70 15.23
C SER A 61 -25.85 -10.30 13.75
N PRO A 62 -26.27 -11.19 12.83
CA PRO A 62 -26.47 -10.84 11.42
C PRO A 62 -27.52 -9.74 11.23
N ASP A 63 -28.46 -9.61 12.16
CA ASP A 63 -29.49 -8.54 12.16
C ASP A 63 -29.03 -7.26 12.87
N ALA A 64 -27.78 -7.22 13.35
CA ALA A 64 -27.26 -6.05 14.01
C ALA A 64 -27.20 -4.87 13.04
N PRO A 65 -27.59 -3.65 13.46
CA PRO A 65 -27.50 -2.48 12.61
C PRO A 65 -26.04 -2.22 12.21
N LEU A 66 -25.84 -1.89 10.93
CA LEU A 66 -24.54 -1.53 10.38
C LEU A 66 -23.98 -0.31 11.14
N ARG A 67 -22.78 -0.45 11.70
CA ARG A 67 -22.05 0.67 12.32
C ARG A 67 -20.92 1.09 11.42
N GLY A 68 -21.06 2.27 10.83
CA GLY A 68 -20.02 2.85 9.99
C GLY A 68 -18.76 3.18 10.78
N SER A 69 -17.63 3.25 10.08
CA SER A 69 -16.33 3.65 10.65
C SER A 69 -16.38 5.00 11.37
N ALA A 70 -17.12 5.98 10.85
CA ALA A 70 -17.31 7.28 11.49
C ALA A 70 -17.91 7.17 12.90
N GLU A 71 -18.98 6.38 13.08
CA GLU A 71 -19.61 6.17 14.39
C GLU A 71 -18.64 5.50 15.39
N ILE A 72 -17.89 4.51 14.91
CA ILE A 72 -16.91 3.78 15.73
C ILE A 72 -15.79 4.73 16.20
N LEU A 73 -15.28 5.56 15.29
CA LEU A 73 -14.20 6.51 15.56
C LEU A 73 -14.67 7.63 16.51
N ASP A 74 -15.86 8.20 16.30
CA ASP A 74 -16.42 9.20 17.19
C ASP A 74 -16.60 8.65 18.62
N LYS A 75 -17.11 7.43 18.76
CA LYS A 75 -17.25 6.78 20.07
C LYS A 75 -15.90 6.48 20.73
N ARG A 76 -14.88 6.14 19.94
CA ARG A 76 -13.50 5.96 20.44
C ARG A 76 -12.94 7.29 20.94
N ASP A 77 -13.13 8.35 20.18
CA ASP A 77 -12.58 9.66 20.49
C ASP A 77 -13.26 10.25 21.73
N GLN A 78 -14.58 10.09 21.87
CA GLN A 78 -15.30 10.40 23.11
C GLN A 78 -14.70 9.69 24.33
N ARG A 79 -14.39 8.39 24.23
CA ARG A 79 -13.72 7.61 25.29
C ARG A 79 -12.29 8.10 25.60
N ARG A 80 -11.68 8.84 24.67
CA ARG A 80 -10.36 9.47 24.81
C ARG A 80 -10.46 10.96 25.18
N GLY A 81 -11.59 11.41 25.72
CA GLY A 81 -11.82 12.81 26.10
C GLY A 81 -12.08 13.75 24.91
N GLY A 82 -12.58 13.21 23.79
CA GLY A 82 -12.81 13.95 22.54
C GLY A 82 -11.55 14.13 21.68
N ARG A 83 -10.41 13.55 22.06
CA ARG A 83 -9.16 13.69 21.33
C ARG A 83 -9.21 12.94 19.99
N LYS A 84 -9.17 13.68 18.88
CA LYS A 84 -8.98 13.12 17.54
C LYS A 84 -7.49 12.91 17.26
N PRO A 85 -7.08 11.81 16.61
CA PRO A 85 -5.72 11.67 16.12
C PRO A 85 -5.41 12.77 15.08
N PRO A 86 -4.13 13.18 14.93
CA PRO A 86 -3.76 14.09 13.86
C PRO A 86 -4.13 13.48 12.51
N LEU A 87 -4.56 14.32 11.56
CA LEU A 87 -4.73 13.89 10.17
C LEU A 87 -3.32 13.59 9.63
N THR A 88 -3.01 12.31 9.47
CA THR A 88 -1.88 11.88 8.66
C THR A 88 -2.32 11.95 7.20
N LEU A 89 -1.72 12.89 6.46
CA LEU A 89 -1.71 12.92 5.00
C LEU A 89 -0.60 12.02 4.48
#